data_AF-A0A0Q5QZ09-F1
#
_entry.id   AF-A0A0Q5QZ09-F1
#
_cell.length_a   1.000
_cell.length_b   1.000
_cell.length_c   1.000
_cell.angle_alpha   90.00
_cell.angle_beta   90.00
_cell.angle_gamma   90.00
#
_symmetry.space_group_name_H-M   'P 1'
#
loop_
_entity.id
_entity.type
_entity.pdbx_description
1 polymer ?
#
loop_
_entity_poly.entity_id
_entity_poly.type
_entity_poly.pdbx_seq_one_letter_code
_entity_poly.pdbx_strand_id
1 'polypeptide(L)' 'MPFTRILVLVVGVVAVAMGLLWVGQGLGYVHWPAKGNFMLDQREWAVKGALLALLGVIAIWWSRRR' A
#
# COMPACT_ATOMS: atom_id res chain seq x y z
N MET A 1 -23.48 4.59 -11.71
CA MET A 1 -22.27 4.79 -12.52
C MET A 1 -21.21 3.74 -12.13
N PRO A 2 -21.06 2.63 -12.86
CA PRO A 2 -20.11 1.56 -12.52
C PRO A 2 -18.64 2.00 -12.57
N PHE A 3 -18.33 3.08 -13.31
CA PHE A 3 -16.99 3.62 -13.50
C PHE A 3 -16.29 4.05 -12.19
N THR A 4 -17.02 4.69 -11.27
CA THR A 4 -16.45 5.11 -9.98
C THR A 4 -16.08 3.93 -9.09
N ARG A 5 -16.79 2.80 -9.19
CA ARG A 5 -16.45 1.57 -8.46
C ARG A 5 -15.14 0.98 -8.94
N ILE A 6 -14.97 0.92 -10.27
CA ILE A 6 -13.74 0.41 -10.88
C ILE A 6 -12.56 1.28 -10.46
N LEU A 7 -12.71 2.60 -10.49
CA LEU A 7 -11.67 3.52 -10.02
C LEU A 7 -11.30 3.30 -8.54
N VAL A 8 -12.28 3.22 -7.64
CA VAL A 8 -12.03 2.98 -6.21
C VAL A 8 -11.36 1.62 -5.98
N LEU A 9 -11.75 0.60 -6.74
CA LEU A 9 -11.16 -0.73 -6.65
C LEU A 9 -9.69 -0.72 -7.13
N VAL A 10 -9.41 -0.11 -8.29
CA VAL A 10 -8.04 0.01 -8.82
C VAL A 10 -7.15 0.79 -7.86
N VAL A 11 -7.62 1.94 -7.37
CA VAL A 11 -6.87 2.75 -6.38
C VAL A 11 -6.64 1.96 -5.10
N GLY A 12 -7.65 1.25 -4.60
CA GLY A 12 -7.51 0.41 -3.42
C GLY A 12 -6.49 -0.71 -3.60
N VAL A 13 -6.50 -1.41 -4.74
CA VAL A 13 -5.53 -2.47 -5.06
C VAL A 13 -4.10 -1.92 -5.13
N VAL A 14 -3.92 -0.78 -5.81
CA VAL A 14 -2.61 -0.12 -5.90
C VAL A 14 -2.13 0.33 -4.52
N ALA A 15 -3.01 0.88 -3.69
CA ALA A 15 -2.67 1.29 -2.33
C ALA A 15 -2.24 0.08 -1.46
N VAL A 16 -2.92 -1.06 -1.58
CA VAL A 16 -2.51 -2.30 -0.90
C VAL A 16 -1.14 -2.76 -1.37
N ALA A 17 -0.91 -2.84 -2.68
CA ALA A 17 0.37 -3.27 -3.23
C ALA A 17 1.53 -2.35 -2.78
N MET A 18 1.33 -1.04 -2.88
CA MET A 18 2.32 -0.04 -2.43
C MET A 18 2.55 -0.10 -0.92
N GLY A 19 1.49 -0.25 -0.12
CA GLY A 19 1.60 -0.38 1.33
C GLY A 19 2.40 -1.61 1.75
N LEU A 20 2.15 -2.76 1.11
CA LEU A 20 2.92 -3.98 1.35
C LEU A 20 4.39 -3.85 0.92
N LEU A 21 4.68 -3.15 -0.17
CA LEU A 21 6.05 -2.86 -0.59
C LEU A 21 6.79 -2.02 0.47
N TRP A 22 6.15 -0.98 1.01
CA TRP A 22 6.73 -0.16 2.06
C TRP A 22 6.91 -0.92 3.38
N VAL A 23 6.00 -1.84 3.70
CA VAL A 23 6.17 -2.78 4.83
C VAL A 23 7.40 -3.65 4.60
N GLY A 24 7.54 -4.25 3.42
CA GLY A 24 8.71 -5.06 3.07
C GLY A 24 10.02 -4.27 3.13
N GLN A 25 10.03 -3.01 2.67
CA GLN A 25 11.20 -2.14 2.72
C GLN A 25 11.54 -1.69 4.15
N GLY A 26 10.55 -1.31 4.95
CA GLY A 26 10.74 -0.85 6.33
C GLY A 26 11.09 -1.98 7.31
N LEU A 27 10.77 -3.24 6.97
CA LEU A 27 11.18 -4.43 7.72
C LEU A 27 12.52 -5.02 7.26
N GLY A 28 13.14 -4.47 6.21
CA GLY A 28 14.38 -5.01 5.66
C GLY A 28 14.20 -6.34 4.90
N TYR A 29 12.99 -6.65 4.42
CA TYR A 29 12.76 -7.81 3.54
C TYR A 29 12.97 -7.46 2.06
N VAL A 30 12.70 -6.20 1.67
CA VAL A 30 12.80 -5.71 0.30
C VAL A 30 13.86 -4.62 0.21
N HIS A 31 15.00 -4.92 -0.39
CA HIS A 31 16.15 -4.02 -0.53
C HIS A 31 16.20 -3.34 -1.89
N TRP A 32 15.11 -2.67 -2.25
CA TRP A 32 15.00 -1.93 -3.52
C TRP A 32 14.57 -0.49 -3.23
N PRO A 33 15.08 0.52 -3.94
CA PRO A 33 16.17 0.49 -4.92
C PRO A 33 17.55 0.47 -4.25
N ALA A 34 18.48 -0.32 -4.79
CA ALA A 34 19.83 -0.56 -4.22
C ALA A 34 20.73 0.68 -4.10
N LYS A 35 20.32 1.83 -4.67
CA LYS A 35 21.09 3.07 -4.71
C LYS A 35 20.53 4.18 -3.82
N GLY A 36 19.35 3.98 -3.23
CA GLY A 36 18.64 5.02 -2.47
C GLY A 36 18.37 4.60 -1.04
N ASN A 37 19.20 5.07 -0.10
CA ASN A 37 19.09 4.84 1.35
C ASN A 37 17.89 5.57 2.00
N PHE A 38 16.82 5.90 1.26
CA PHE A 38 15.77 6.80 1.74
C PHE A 38 14.70 6.10 2.60
N MET A 39 14.52 4.78 2.46
CA MET A 39 13.39 4.04 3.09
C MET A 39 13.76 2.71 3.74
N LEU A 40 14.99 2.25 3.57
CA LEU A 40 15.44 0.93 4.04
C LEU A 40 15.74 0.97 5.56
N ASP A 41 15.37 -0.11 6.27
CA ASP A 41 15.60 -0.32 7.72
C ASP A 41 14.95 0.69 8.69
N GLN A 42 13.96 1.45 8.22
CA GLN A 42 13.21 2.39 9.04
C GLN A 42 11.82 1.83 9.35
N ARG A 43 11.61 1.42 10.60
CA ARG A 43 10.30 0.90 11.09
C ARG A 43 9.15 1.89 10.86
N GLU A 44 9.43 3.19 10.76
CA GLU A 44 8.42 4.20 10.39
C GLU A 44 7.77 3.92 9.04
N TRP A 45 8.53 3.46 8.05
CA TRP A 45 8.00 3.12 6.73
C TRP A 45 7.17 1.84 6.77
N ALA A 46 7.51 0.90 7.65
CA ALA A 46 6.68 -0.27 7.88
C ALA A 46 5.30 0.11 8.45
N VAL A 47 5.25 1.04 9.42
CA VAL A 47 3.99 1.52 9.99
C VAL A 47 3.17 2.30 8.95
N LYS A 48 3.81 3.22 8.22
CA LYS A 48 3.15 4.00 7.14
C LYS A 48 2.62 3.09 6.03
N GLY A 49 3.39 2.09 5.62
CA GLY A 49 2.98 1.08 4.64
C GLY A 49 1.81 0.24 5.12
N ALA A 50 1.82 -0.20 6.39
CA ALA A 50 0.71 -0.95 6.97
C ALA A 50 -0.59 -0.14 7.01
N LEU A 51 -0.51 1.15 7.38
CA LEU A 51 -1.65 2.06 7.35
C LEU A 51 -2.19 2.27 5.92
N LEU A 52 -1.30 2.45 4.94
CA LEU A 52 -1.69 2.59 3.53
C LEU A 52 -2.39 1.31 3.02
N ALA A 53 -1.83 0.14 3.34
CA ALA A 53 -2.43 -1.13 2.96
C ALA A 53 -3.81 -1.31 3.61
N LEU A 54 -3.97 -0.95 4.89
CA LEU A 54 -5.24 -1.01 5.59
C LEU A 54 -6.29 -0.11 4.93
N LEU A 55 -5.93 1.14 4.57
CA LEU A 55 -6.82 2.06 3.86
C LEU A 55 -7.22 1.51 2.47
N GLY A 56 -6.28 0.90 1.75
CA GLY A 56 -6.55 0.25 0.47
C GLY A 56 -7.55 -0.90 0.61
N VAL A 57 -7.41 -1.75 1.64
CA VAL A 57 -8.36 -2.84 1.94
C VAL A 57 -9.75 -2.27 2.25
N ILE A 58 -9.84 -1.21 3.07
CA ILE A 58 -11.11 -0.55 3.39
C ILE A 58 -11.78 0.00 2.12
N ALA A 59 -11.01 0.63 1.22
CA ALA A 59 -11.51 1.15 -0.05
C ALA A 59 -12.05 0.04 -0.95
N ILE A 60 -11.31 -1.07 -1.11
CA ILE A 60 -11.76 -2.25 -1.88
C ILE A 60 -13.06 -2.79 -1.27
N TRP A 61 -13.10 -2.99 0.04
CA TRP A 61 -14.26 -3.52 0.73
C TRP A 61 -15.50 -2.64 0.56
N TRP A 62 -15.35 -1.32 0.68
CA TRP A 62 -16.44 -0.38 0.49
C TRP A 62 -16.96 -0.36 -0.95
N SER A 63 -16.06 -0.49 -1.94
CA SER A 63 -16.44 -0.59 -3.36
C SER A 63 -17.28 -1.84 -3.68
N ARG A 64 -17.11 -2.91 -2.89
CA ARG A 64 -17.84 -4.19 -3.03
C ARG A 64 -19.16 -4.21 -2.25
N ARG A 65 -19.31 -3.38 -1.21
CA ARG A 65 -20.49 -3.36 -0.32
C ARG A 65 -21.62 -2.46 -0.79
N ARG A 66 -21.32 -1.42 -1.57
CA ARG A 66 -22.33 -0.58 -2.23
C ARG A 66 -22.79 -1.24 -3.51
#